data_AF-A0A539EA62-F1
#
_entry.id   AF-A0A539EA62-F1
#
_cell.length_a   1.000
_cell.length_b   1.000
_cell.length_c   1.000
_cell.angle_alpha   90.00
_cell.angle_beta   90.00
_cell.angle_gamma   90.00
#
_symmetry.space_group_name_H-M   'P 1'
#
loop_
_entity.id
_entity.type
_entity.pdbx_description
1 polymer ?
#
loop_
_entity_poly.entity_id
_entity_poly.type
_entity_poly.pdbx_seq_one_letter_code
_entity_poly.pdbx_strand_id
1 'polypeptide(L)'
;MNAWRSRSPTWSSAPPADPRPFIAAKLEERDLRHQKAGAVRYRVEPNVKDGKGGLRDLNTLFWIARSLAPESPLGARVLDDLLTARERRTFEEAFDFLWRTRAHLHLTAGRAEEKLTFDFQPEVARRMGWRGRGDEPAVERFMRRYFLVARDVGALTRAMSAKLEARQQKPT
;
A
#
# COMPACT_ATOMS: atom_id res chain seq x y z
N MET A 1 -28.09 0.45 -54.95
CA MET A 1 -28.24 -0.85 -54.26
C MET A 1 -26.99 -1.08 -53.40
N ASN A 2 -27.20 -1.55 -52.17
CA ASN A 2 -26.33 -1.40 -51.01
C ASN A 2 -25.10 -2.33 -51.01
N ALA A 3 -23.90 -1.79 -50.77
CA ALA A 3 -22.66 -2.56 -50.58
C ALA A 3 -21.86 -2.15 -49.33
N TRP A 4 -22.54 -1.75 -48.24
CA TRP A 4 -21.89 -1.28 -46.99
C TRP A 4 -22.29 -2.10 -45.74
N ARG A 5 -22.55 -3.40 -45.89
CA ARG A 5 -22.69 -4.32 -44.75
C ARG A 5 -21.81 -5.55 -44.94
N SER A 6 -20.63 -5.53 -44.34
CA SER A 6 -20.01 -6.67 -43.65
C SER A 6 -18.51 -6.43 -43.53
N ARG A 7 -18.09 -6.05 -42.32
CA ARG A 7 -16.82 -6.38 -41.67
C ARG A 7 -16.84 -5.64 -40.33
N SER A 8 -17.63 -6.16 -39.40
CA SER A 8 -17.39 -5.86 -37.99
C SER A 8 -16.01 -6.43 -37.66
N PRO A 9 -15.04 -5.65 -37.15
CA PRO A 9 -13.80 -6.22 -36.68
C PRO A 9 -14.15 -7.16 -35.52
N THR A 10 -13.96 -8.46 -35.72
CA THR A 10 -13.92 -9.40 -34.59
C THR A 10 -12.62 -9.08 -33.86
N TRP A 11 -12.69 -8.20 -32.87
CA TRP A 11 -11.65 -8.09 -31.86
C TRP A 11 -11.60 -9.45 -31.18
N SER A 12 -10.72 -10.32 -31.65
CA SER A 12 -10.33 -11.51 -30.92
C SER A 12 -9.77 -11.02 -29.59
N SER A 13 -10.54 -11.17 -28.51
CA SER A 13 -10.08 -10.85 -27.16
C SER A 13 -8.82 -11.67 -26.93
N ALA A 14 -7.65 -11.02 -26.94
CA ALA A 14 -6.41 -11.66 -26.54
C ALA A 14 -6.64 -12.28 -25.15
N PRO A 15 -6.18 -13.52 -24.89
CA PRO A 15 -6.28 -14.09 -23.56
C PRO A 15 -5.66 -13.09 -22.55
N PRO A 16 -6.27 -12.92 -21.36
CA PRO A 16 -5.76 -11.99 -20.37
C PRO A 16 -4.28 -12.30 -20.10
N ALA A 17 -3.45 -11.26 -20.13
CA ALA A 17 -2.01 -11.40 -19.94
C ALA A 17 -1.71 -12.09 -18.59
N ASP A 18 -0.72 -12.98 -18.58
CA ASP A 18 -0.28 -13.67 -17.36
C ASP A 18 0.19 -12.63 -16.32
N PRO A 19 -0.42 -12.55 -15.12
CA PRO A 19 -0.04 -11.58 -14.11
C PRO A 19 1.26 -11.94 -13.37
N ARG A 20 1.79 -13.16 -13.49
CA ARG A 20 2.96 -13.63 -12.72
C ARG A 20 4.22 -12.78 -12.93
N PRO A 21 4.63 -12.41 -14.16
CA PRO A 21 5.80 -11.55 -14.36
C PRO A 21 5.64 -10.17 -13.73
N PHE A 22 4.43 -9.60 -13.80
CA PHE A 22 4.12 -8.32 -13.17
C PHE A 22 4.21 -8.39 -11.64
N ILE A 23 3.66 -9.46 -11.05
CA ILE A 23 3.73 -9.68 -9.60
C ILE A 23 5.18 -9.82 -9.15
N ALA A 24 5.98 -10.64 -9.84
CA ALA A 24 7.40 -10.82 -9.54
C ALA A 24 8.16 -9.48 -9.59
N ALA A 25 7.96 -8.70 -10.65
CA ALA A 25 8.57 -7.38 -10.78
C ALA A 25 8.16 -6.43 -9.65
N LYS A 26 6.89 -6.43 -9.22
CA LYS A 26 6.42 -5.59 -8.11
C LYS A 26 6.95 -5.99 -6.74
N LEU A 27 7.19 -7.28 -6.52
CA LEU A 27 7.85 -7.76 -5.31
C LEU A 27 9.34 -7.39 -5.30
N GLU A 28 10.03 -7.51 -6.45
CA GLU A 28 11.42 -7.09 -6.59
C GLU A 28 11.60 -5.57 -6.40
N GLU A 29 10.75 -4.75 -7.03
CA GLU A 29 10.74 -3.28 -6.84
C GLU A 29 10.60 -2.90 -5.34
N ARG A 30 9.76 -3.63 -4.60
CA ARG A 30 9.60 -3.43 -3.15
C ARG A 30 10.88 -3.75 -2.42
N ASP A 31 11.49 -4.89 -2.70
CA ASP A 31 12.68 -5.37 -1.99
C ASP A 31 13.88 -4.44 -2.24
N LEU A 32 14.09 -4.01 -3.48
CA LEU A 32 15.10 -3.02 -3.84
C LEU A 32 14.89 -1.68 -3.11
N ARG A 33 13.64 -1.23 -2.98
CA ARG A 33 13.33 -0.01 -2.21
C ARG A 33 13.61 -0.18 -0.73
N HIS A 34 13.26 -1.33 -0.13
CA HIS A 34 13.56 -1.60 1.29
C HIS A 34 15.07 -1.68 1.55
N GLN A 35 15.85 -2.20 0.60
CA GLN A 35 17.32 -2.18 0.68
C GLN A 35 17.87 -0.74 0.66
N LYS A 36 17.45 0.08 -0.29
CA LYS A 36 17.87 1.50 -0.41
C LYS A 36 17.46 2.35 0.78
N ALA A 37 16.26 2.14 1.30
CA ALA A 37 15.72 2.85 2.46
C ALA A 37 16.30 2.33 3.80
N GLY A 38 17.21 1.36 3.80
CA GLY A 38 17.76 0.70 4.97
C GLY A 38 16.78 -0.27 5.64
N ALA A 39 17.29 -1.39 6.17
CA ALA A 39 16.48 -2.51 6.65
C ALA A 39 15.55 -2.20 7.85
N VAL A 40 15.79 -1.08 8.53
CA VAL A 40 15.14 -0.70 9.80
C VAL A 40 13.77 -0.08 9.55
N ARG A 41 12.72 -0.76 10.05
CA ARG A 41 11.33 -0.30 10.01
C ARG A 41 11.06 0.87 10.96
N TYR A 42 11.66 0.83 12.14
CA TYR A 42 11.46 1.80 13.21
C TYR A 42 12.57 2.86 13.16
N ARG A 43 12.40 3.82 12.26
CA ARG A 43 13.24 5.03 12.23
C ARG A 43 12.58 6.10 13.05
N VAL A 44 13.36 6.84 13.83
CA VAL A 44 12.83 7.93 14.63
C VAL A 44 12.26 9.05 13.75
N GLU A 45 12.82 9.22 12.55
CA GLU A 45 12.27 10.08 11.50
C GLU A 45 11.90 9.24 10.26
N PRO A 46 10.70 8.62 10.23
CA PRO A 46 10.33 7.69 9.17
C PRO A 46 9.96 8.42 7.88
N ASN A 47 10.13 7.74 6.74
CA ASN A 47 9.54 8.16 5.48
C ASN A 47 8.13 7.55 5.33
N VAL A 48 7.10 8.39 5.24
CA VAL A 48 5.68 7.98 5.24
C VAL A 48 5.28 7.22 3.98
N LYS A 49 5.95 7.52 2.85
CA LYS A 49 5.62 6.95 1.55
C LYS A 49 6.48 5.74 1.22
N ASP A 50 7.79 5.94 1.11
CA ASP A 50 8.71 4.95 0.56
C ASP A 50 9.41 4.12 1.66
N GLY A 51 9.21 4.47 2.93
CA GLY A 51 9.69 3.69 4.08
C GLY A 51 9.08 2.27 4.16
N LYS A 52 9.76 1.39 4.89
CA LYS A 52 9.31 0.01 5.13
C LYS A 52 8.03 0.01 5.96
N GLY A 53 6.93 -0.48 5.40
CA GLY A 53 5.59 -0.35 5.97
C GLY A 53 4.86 0.97 5.64
N GLY A 54 5.38 1.78 4.71
CA GLY A 54 4.77 3.03 4.26
C GLY A 54 3.74 2.84 3.14
N LEU A 55 3.18 3.95 2.64
CA LEU A 55 2.13 3.94 1.61
C LEU A 55 2.50 3.16 0.34
N ARG A 56 3.79 3.13 -0.02
CA ARG A 56 4.24 2.40 -1.21
C ARG A 56 4.04 0.90 -1.07
N ASP A 57 4.21 0.35 0.13
CA ASP A 57 3.94 -1.08 0.38
C ASP A 57 2.46 -1.39 0.13
N LEU A 58 1.55 -0.56 0.66
CA LEU A 58 0.10 -0.69 0.42
C LEU A 58 -0.27 -0.54 -1.06
N ASN A 59 0.36 0.40 -1.77
CA ASN A 59 0.14 0.57 -3.21
C ASN A 59 0.62 -0.67 -3.99
N THR A 60 1.76 -1.27 -3.62
CA THR A 60 2.22 -2.53 -4.22
C THR A 60 1.18 -3.64 -4.06
N LEU A 61 0.60 -3.79 -2.85
CA LEU A 61 -0.47 -4.76 -2.60
C LEU A 61 -1.71 -4.50 -3.47
N PHE A 62 -2.12 -3.23 -3.59
CA PHE A 62 -3.23 -2.83 -4.45
C PHE A 62 -3.00 -3.19 -5.91
N TRP A 63 -1.82 -2.88 -6.47
CA TRP A 63 -1.51 -3.16 -7.87
C TRP A 63 -1.41 -4.66 -8.15
N ILE A 64 -0.84 -5.44 -7.24
CA ILE A 64 -0.81 -6.90 -7.32
C ILE A 64 -2.25 -7.45 -7.32
N ALA A 65 -3.10 -7.02 -6.40
CA ALA A 65 -4.50 -7.44 -6.35
C ALA A 65 -5.25 -7.06 -7.64
N ARG A 66 -5.05 -5.84 -8.15
CA ARG A 66 -5.65 -5.38 -9.41
C ARG A 66 -5.22 -6.21 -10.62
N SER A 67 -3.94 -6.61 -10.68
CA SER A 67 -3.42 -7.44 -11.78
C SER A 67 -4.05 -8.83 -11.83
N LEU A 68 -4.51 -9.35 -10.69
CA LEU A 68 -5.15 -10.67 -10.58
C LEU A 68 -6.65 -10.65 -10.92
N ALA A 69 -7.32 -9.48 -10.89
CA ALA A 69 -8.64 -9.29 -11.50
C ALA A 69 -8.75 -7.96 -12.24
N PRO A 70 -8.39 -7.95 -13.53
CA PRO A 70 -8.59 -6.81 -14.43
C PRO A 70 -10.05 -6.37 -14.57
N GLU A 71 -11.00 -7.26 -14.32
CA GLU A 71 -12.44 -6.99 -14.46
C GLU A 71 -13.10 -6.38 -13.20
N SER A 72 -12.41 -6.35 -12.05
CA SER A 72 -12.95 -5.76 -10.82
C SER A 72 -12.56 -4.28 -10.71
N PRO A 73 -13.47 -3.30 -10.82
CA PRO A 73 -13.15 -1.89 -10.57
C PRO A 73 -12.41 -1.74 -9.24
N LEU A 74 -11.26 -1.05 -9.26
CA LEU A 74 -10.37 -0.86 -8.11
C LEU A 74 -9.84 -2.15 -7.44
N GLY A 75 -9.97 -3.33 -8.05
CA GLY A 75 -9.52 -4.60 -7.48
C GLY A 75 -10.27 -5.04 -6.21
N ALA A 76 -11.40 -4.40 -5.89
CA ALA A 76 -12.11 -4.57 -4.61
C ALA A 76 -12.50 -6.02 -4.30
N ARG A 77 -12.96 -6.79 -5.30
CA ARG A 77 -13.35 -8.20 -5.11
C ARG A 77 -12.15 -9.12 -4.87
N VAL A 78 -10.97 -8.79 -5.40
CA VAL A 78 -9.78 -9.65 -5.25
C VAL A 78 -9.03 -9.41 -3.95
N LEU A 79 -9.16 -8.23 -3.36
CA LEU A 79 -8.72 -8.07 -1.98
C LEU A 79 -9.47 -9.04 -1.06
N ASP A 80 -10.73 -9.40 -1.35
CA ASP A 80 -11.49 -10.36 -0.54
C ASP A 80 -11.01 -11.82 -0.74
N ASP A 81 -10.49 -12.16 -1.93
CA ASP A 81 -9.90 -13.48 -2.21
C ASP A 81 -8.46 -13.63 -1.68
N LEU A 82 -7.74 -12.51 -1.53
CA LEU A 82 -6.34 -12.49 -1.09
C LEU A 82 -6.17 -12.16 0.39
N LEU A 83 -7.07 -11.36 0.95
CA LEU A 83 -7.06 -10.90 2.33
C LEU A 83 -8.29 -11.44 3.05
N THR A 84 -8.08 -11.95 4.26
CA THR A 84 -9.18 -12.17 5.19
C THR A 84 -9.86 -10.83 5.50
N ALA A 85 -11.12 -10.85 5.96
CA ALA A 85 -11.84 -9.64 6.37
C ALA A 85 -11.05 -8.78 7.38
N ARG A 86 -10.29 -9.44 8.28
CA ARG A 86 -9.40 -8.75 9.23
C ARG A 86 -8.22 -8.07 8.54
N GLU A 87 -7.57 -8.74 7.59
CA GLU A 87 -6.46 -8.19 6.82
C GLU A 87 -6.93 -7.01 5.95
N ARG A 88 -8.12 -7.12 5.34
CA ARG A 88 -8.78 -6.06 4.58
C ARG A 88 -9.02 -4.81 5.45
N ARG A 89 -9.62 -4.99 6.63
CA ARG A 89 -9.82 -3.90 7.59
C ARG A 89 -8.49 -3.25 8.01
N THR A 90 -7.49 -4.08 8.29
CA THR A 90 -6.13 -3.59 8.62
C THR A 90 -5.52 -2.77 7.48
N PHE A 91 -5.69 -3.22 6.24
CA PHE A 91 -5.22 -2.51 5.05
C PHE A 91 -5.87 -1.12 4.94
N GLU A 92 -7.20 -1.04 5.06
CA GLU A 92 -7.96 0.20 4.94
C GLU A 92 -7.60 1.20 6.06
N GLU A 93 -7.54 0.72 7.31
CA GLU A 93 -7.12 1.56 8.46
C GLU A 93 -5.67 2.05 8.32
N ALA A 94 -4.77 1.21 7.81
CA ALA A 94 -3.38 1.59 7.60
C ALA A 94 -3.26 2.63 6.47
N PHE A 95 -4.00 2.44 5.38
CA PHE A 95 -4.02 3.38 4.26
C PHE A 95 -4.55 4.74 4.71
N ASP A 96 -5.71 4.80 5.37
CA ASP A 96 -6.28 6.06 5.86
C ASP A 96 -5.30 6.78 6.80
N PHE A 97 -4.73 6.06 7.77
CA PHE A 97 -3.80 6.65 8.72
C PHE A 97 -2.56 7.24 8.05
N LEU A 98 -1.90 6.47 7.18
CA LEU A 98 -0.67 6.92 6.51
C LEU A 98 -0.96 8.03 5.49
N TRP A 99 -2.09 7.96 4.80
CA TRP A 99 -2.51 8.99 3.85
C TRP A 99 -2.75 10.32 4.55
N ARG A 100 -3.54 10.30 5.63
CA ARG A 100 -3.81 11.51 6.44
C ARG A 100 -2.53 12.06 7.07
N THR A 101 -1.66 11.18 7.57
CA THR A 101 -0.33 11.59 8.08
C THR A 101 0.46 12.34 7.01
N ARG A 102 0.55 11.79 5.79
CA ARG A 102 1.26 12.42 4.67
C ARG A 102 0.62 13.74 4.23
N ALA A 103 -0.70 13.80 4.17
CA ALA A 103 -1.43 15.02 3.83
C ALA A 103 -1.14 16.14 4.86
N HIS A 104 -1.21 15.84 6.16
CA HIS A 104 -0.86 16.82 7.19
C HIS A 104 0.62 17.20 7.15
N LEU A 105 1.53 16.26 6.86
CA LEU A 105 2.95 16.54 6.69
C LEU A 105 3.19 17.54 5.53
N HIS A 106 2.54 17.34 4.38
CA HIS A 106 2.63 18.26 3.24
C HIS A 106 2.09 19.65 3.58
N LEU A 107 0.94 19.70 4.26
CA LEU A 107 0.33 20.96 4.68
C LEU A 107 1.19 21.72 5.70
N THR A 108 1.84 21.00 6.62
CA THR A 108 2.74 21.60 7.61
C THR A 108 4.06 22.05 6.99
N ALA A 109 4.61 21.28 6.04
CA ALA A 109 5.87 21.60 5.38
C ALA A 109 5.73 22.66 4.26
N GLY A 110 4.51 22.90 3.76
CA GLY A 110 4.26 23.81 2.63
C GLY A 110 4.79 23.30 1.28
N ARG A 111 5.20 22.03 1.21
CA ARG A 111 5.78 21.39 0.03
C ARG A 111 5.57 19.88 0.07
N ALA A 112 5.93 19.20 -1.01
CA ALA A 112 6.10 17.76 -0.97
C ALA A 112 7.20 17.40 0.04
N GLU A 113 6.80 16.73 1.12
CA GLU A 113 7.67 16.22 2.17
C GLU A 113 7.23 14.79 2.51
N GLU A 114 8.18 13.89 2.63
CA GLU A 114 7.90 12.48 2.90
C GLU A 114 8.52 12.01 4.21
N LYS A 115 9.50 12.75 4.74
CA LYS A 115 10.19 12.46 5.99
C LYS A 115 9.48 13.16 7.15
N LEU A 116 8.96 12.37 8.08
CA LEU A 116 8.34 12.85 9.30
C LEU A 116 9.43 13.13 10.35
N THR A 117 10.13 14.26 10.19
CA THR A 117 11.20 14.70 11.09
C THR A 117 10.68 15.05 12.48
N PHE A 118 11.56 15.13 13.47
CA PHE A 118 11.18 15.49 14.83
C PHE A 118 10.41 16.81 14.90
N ASP A 119 10.78 17.80 14.09
CA ASP A 119 10.11 19.10 14.06
C ASP A 119 8.67 19.00 13.54
N PHE A 120 8.40 18.07 12.61
CA PHE A 120 7.05 17.88 12.08
C PHE A 120 6.17 16.99 12.95
N GLN A 121 6.75 16.08 13.74
CA GLN A 121 5.99 15.08 14.51
C GLN A 121 4.96 15.70 15.46
N PRO A 122 5.28 16.70 16.33
CA PRO A 122 4.31 17.30 17.22
C PRO A 122 3.16 17.99 16.49
N GLU A 123 3.46 18.75 15.44
CA GLU A 123 2.46 19.52 14.70
C GLU A 123 1.55 18.62 13.87
N VAL A 124 2.10 17.57 13.24
CA VAL A 124 1.30 16.56 12.53
C VAL A 124 0.40 15.80 13.52
N ALA A 125 0.93 15.40 14.69
CA ALA A 125 0.13 14.75 15.73
C ALA A 125 -1.04 15.63 16.17
N ARG A 126 -0.78 16.91 16.44
CA ARG A 126 -1.81 17.90 16.83
C ARG A 126 -2.88 18.06 15.75
N ARG A 127 -2.49 18.22 14.49
CA ARG A 127 -3.44 18.36 13.35
C ARG A 127 -4.26 17.11 13.10
N MET A 128 -3.69 15.94 13.37
CA MET A 128 -4.41 14.67 13.33
C MET A 128 -5.35 14.45 14.54
N GLY A 129 -5.41 15.39 15.48
CA GLY A 129 -6.30 15.35 16.63
C GLY A 129 -5.79 14.49 17.79
N TRP A 130 -4.51 14.10 17.79
CA TRP A 130 -3.92 13.39 18.92
C TRP A 130 -3.84 14.31 20.13
N ARG A 131 -4.23 13.77 21.28
CA ARG A 131 -4.18 14.43 22.58
C ARG A 131 -3.30 13.63 23.52
N GLY A 132 -2.63 14.30 24.45
CA GLY A 132 -1.93 13.63 25.54
C GLY A 132 -2.90 12.91 26.46
N ARG A 133 -2.41 11.94 27.24
CA ARG A 133 -3.20 11.23 28.25
C ARG A 133 -2.33 11.02 29.49
N GLY A 134 -2.66 11.71 30.59
CA GLY A 134 -1.80 11.73 31.77
C GLY A 134 -0.42 12.26 31.40
N ASP A 135 0.62 11.53 31.76
CA ASP A 135 2.01 11.88 31.50
C ASP A 135 2.48 11.57 30.07
N GLU A 136 1.61 11.02 29.21
CA GLU A 136 1.96 10.60 27.87
C GLU A 136 1.72 11.72 26.82
N PRO A 137 2.76 12.25 26.16
CA PRO A 137 2.61 13.29 25.15
C PRO A 137 1.83 12.81 23.91
N ALA A 138 1.06 13.71 23.29
CA ALA A 138 0.30 13.42 22.08
C ALA A 138 1.17 12.89 20.92
N VAL A 139 2.39 13.43 20.80
CA VAL A 139 3.36 13.03 19.77
C VAL A 139 3.83 11.58 19.95
N GLU A 140 4.05 11.13 21.18
CA GLU A 140 4.46 9.75 21.45
C GLU A 140 3.34 8.75 21.14
N ARG A 141 2.09 9.10 21.50
CA ARG A 141 0.91 8.30 21.14
C ARG A 141 0.76 8.14 19.64
N PHE A 142 0.90 9.26 18.92
CA PHE A 142 0.87 9.29 17.47
C PHE A 142 1.99 8.43 16.87
N MET A 143 3.23 8.61 17.32
CA MET A 143 4.38 7.84 16.82
C MET A 143 4.26 6.35 17.16
N ARG A 144 3.73 5.98 18.33
CA ARG A 144 3.41 4.58 18.65
C ARG A 144 2.39 4.01 17.67
N ARG A 145 1.29 4.73 17.39
CA ARG A 145 0.30 4.29 16.39
C ARG A 145 0.95 4.16 15.01
N TYR A 146 1.80 5.11 14.62
CA TYR A 146 2.53 5.07 13.36
C TYR A 146 3.35 3.78 13.23
N PHE A 147 4.13 3.41 14.26
CA PHE A 147 4.94 2.19 14.22
C PHE A 147 4.11 0.91 14.23
N LEU A 148 2.98 0.88 14.93
CA LEU A 148 2.02 -0.23 14.86
C LEU A 148 1.47 -0.39 13.45
N VAL A 149 1.06 0.71 12.81
CA VAL A 149 0.57 0.69 11.42
C VAL A 149 1.67 0.21 10.48
N ALA A 150 2.89 0.75 10.57
CA ALA A 150 4.01 0.33 9.71
C ALA A 150 4.38 -1.16 9.90
N ARG A 151 4.23 -1.70 11.11
CA ARG A 151 4.39 -3.13 11.39
C ARG A 151 3.30 -3.94 10.69
N ASP A 152 2.04 -3.51 10.82
CA ASP A 152 0.87 -4.20 10.28
C ASP A 152 0.91 -4.22 8.74
N VAL A 153 1.28 -3.12 8.08
CA VAL A 153 1.54 -3.07 6.62
C VAL A 153 2.61 -4.08 6.22
N GLY A 154 3.70 -4.16 7.00
CA GLY A 154 4.74 -5.15 6.77
C GLY A 154 4.25 -6.59 6.90
N ALA A 155 3.35 -6.86 7.86
CA ALA A 155 2.74 -8.18 8.05
C ALA A 155 1.81 -8.54 6.89
N LEU A 156 0.94 -7.62 6.47
CA LEU A 156 0.06 -7.78 5.29
C LEU A 156 0.87 -8.12 4.04
N THR A 157 1.97 -7.40 3.83
CA THR A 157 2.81 -7.57 2.65
C THR A 157 3.49 -8.94 2.62
N ARG A 158 3.97 -9.43 3.78
CA ARG A 158 4.53 -10.79 3.90
C ARG A 158 3.46 -11.86 3.70
N ALA A 159 2.31 -11.71 4.34
CA ALA A 159 1.20 -12.66 4.22
C ALA A 159 0.72 -12.79 2.77
N MET A 160 0.57 -11.67 2.06
CA MET A 160 0.23 -11.70 0.63
C MET A 160 1.31 -12.40 -0.20
N SER A 161 2.59 -12.08 0.01
CA SER A 161 3.69 -12.69 -0.75
C SER A 161 3.68 -14.22 -0.60
N ALA A 162 3.53 -14.72 0.63
CA ALA A 162 3.42 -16.16 0.90
C ALA A 162 2.19 -16.81 0.22
N LYS A 163 1.03 -16.13 0.23
CA LYS A 163 -0.18 -16.62 -0.47
C LYS A 163 0.04 -16.70 -1.99
N LEU A 164 0.75 -15.73 -2.57
CA LEU A 164 1.04 -15.69 -4.01
C LEU A 164 2.05 -16.77 -4.41
N GLU A 165 3.10 -16.98 -3.62
CA GLU A 165 4.06 -18.07 -3.81
C GLU A 165 3.36 -19.44 -3.76
N ALA A 166 2.50 -19.66 -2.77
CA ALA A 166 1.73 -20.90 -2.65
C ALA A 166 0.77 -21.14 -3.84
N ARG A 167 0.21 -20.07 -4.43
CA ARG A 167 -0.61 -20.18 -5.65
C ARG A 167 0.23 -20.53 -6.89
N GLN A 168 1.47 -20.04 -6.97
CA GLN A 168 2.38 -20.31 -8.09
C GLN A 168 2.99 -21.72 -8.04
N GLN A 169 3.09 -22.33 -6.84
CA GLN A 169 3.59 -23.70 -6.67
C GLN A 169 2.55 -24.78 -6.99
N LYS A 170 1.26 -24.45 -7.11
CA LYS A 170 0.24 -25.42 -7.52
C LYS A 170 0.35 -25.66 -9.04
N PRO A 171 0.55 -26.91 -9.51
CA PRO A 171 0.45 -27.22 -10.92
C PRO A 171 -0.96 -26.90 -11.39
N THR A 172 -1.08 -26.28 -12.57
CA THR A 172 -2.34 -26.16 -13.30
C THR A 172 -2.76 -27.53 -13.82
#